data_AF-H3BZ53-F1
#
_entry.id   AF-H3BZ53-F1
#
_cell.length_a   1.000
_cell.length_b   1.000
_cell.length_c   1.000
_cell.angle_alpha   90.00
_cell.angle_beta   90.00
_cell.angle_gamma   90.00
#
_symmetry.space_group_name_H-M   'P 1'
#
loop_
_entity.id
_entity.type
_entity.pdbx_description
1 polymer ?
#
loop_
_entity_poly.entity_id
_entity_poly.type
_entity_poly.pdbx_seq_one_letter_code
_entity_poly.pdbx_strand_id
1 'polypeptide(L)'
;MDPRPARHHFSESKSCTDEPDEDRGYPALQPHLVKAENSCHQQVVGPIPSPDKDQKVSFLLKELDAVRNDNKKLLDQLVHKETELQRREVEADLREEQKEVQGWERAAVVLEEVLTAQKDRDQALMSRLLLANEERDEAVLHARQLQQASQLENVPMHNSEDVDELLQCVCDAESAQELQQIGSALLQHLQRARQRRHHIVTQEMQAVMEERDASILKCKRLEQDLVVELARNKDQPPPLPRERSSLLQEAGTDIDVPSSEHLLTPLSWLPAENLCGTGQTQQPHSPSLQLELELLTNQKQSLEAELERCRGAELEAKERVCRLERLVDVLRRKVGSGNVRAVM
;
A
#
# COMPACT_ATOMS: atom_id res chain seq x y z
N MET A 1 36.83 13.11 36.04
CA MET A 1 36.41 12.58 34.74
C MET A 1 36.26 13.78 33.83
N ASP A 2 37.36 14.16 33.18
CA ASP A 2 37.48 15.37 32.35
C ASP A 2 37.04 15.10 30.91
N PRO A 3 36.29 16.00 30.25
CA PRO A 3 36.13 15.97 28.81
C PRO A 3 37.21 16.87 28.17
N ARG A 4 38.11 16.28 27.37
CA ARG A 4 38.97 17.04 26.45
C ARG A 4 38.32 17.08 25.05
N PRO A 5 38.33 18.23 24.36
CA PRO A 5 37.93 18.33 22.97
C PRO A 5 39.14 18.12 22.04
N ALA A 6 38.98 17.30 21.00
CA ALA A 6 40.02 17.11 19.97
C ALA A 6 39.70 17.93 18.72
N ARG A 7 40.71 18.70 18.30
CA ARG A 7 40.76 19.57 17.12
C ARG A 7 40.87 18.78 15.80
N HIS A 8 40.43 19.46 14.73
CA HIS A 8 40.59 19.18 13.31
C HIS A 8 41.92 18.52 12.89
N HIS A 9 41.82 17.58 11.95
CA HIS A 9 42.85 17.34 10.93
C HIS A 9 42.18 16.97 9.59
N PHE A 10 42.24 17.91 8.64
CA PHE A 10 42.22 17.62 7.20
C PHE A 10 43.39 16.70 6.88
N SER A 11 43.15 15.64 6.12
CA SER A 11 44.20 14.78 5.58
C SER A 11 44.09 14.77 4.05
N GLU A 12 44.82 15.70 3.42
CA GLU A 12 45.24 15.58 2.03
C GLU A 12 46.25 14.43 1.93
N SER A 13 46.02 13.50 1.01
CA SER A 13 47.01 12.49 0.63
C SER A 13 47.55 12.83 -0.76
N LYS A 14 48.86 13.08 -0.81
CA LYS A 14 49.70 13.16 -2.01
C LYS A 14 50.46 11.83 -2.20
N SER A 15 51.01 11.66 -3.41
CA SER A 15 52.00 10.65 -3.89
C SER A 15 51.36 9.47 -4.64
N CYS A 16 51.76 9.02 -5.84
CA CYS A 16 52.92 9.18 -6.73
C CYS A 16 52.41 9.07 -8.20
N THR A 17 52.87 9.90 -9.14
CA THR A 17 53.83 9.56 -10.23
C THR A 17 53.67 8.18 -10.87
N ASP A 18 53.17 8.15 -12.10
CA ASP A 18 53.81 7.47 -13.24
C ASP A 18 53.29 8.07 -14.56
N GLU A 19 54.23 8.48 -15.40
CA GLU A 19 54.07 8.96 -16.78
C GLU A 19 53.56 7.83 -17.69
N PRO A 20 52.92 8.15 -18.82
CA PRO A 20 53.71 8.11 -20.06
C PRO A 20 53.43 9.26 -21.04
N ASP A 21 54.52 9.58 -21.73
CA ASP A 21 54.64 10.29 -22.99
C ASP A 21 53.52 9.94 -24.01
N GLU A 22 53.02 10.97 -24.72
CA GLU A 22 52.75 10.95 -26.16
C GLU A 22 52.50 12.38 -26.67
N ASP A 23 53.62 12.99 -27.07
CA ASP A 23 53.83 13.72 -28.32
C ASP A 23 52.61 13.87 -29.29
N ARG A 24 52.03 15.08 -29.39
CA ARG A 24 51.54 15.59 -30.69
C ARG A 24 51.28 17.11 -30.75
N GLY A 25 52.33 17.85 -31.13
CA GLY A 25 52.30 18.84 -32.22
C GLY A 25 51.29 20.01 -32.19
N TYR A 26 51.74 21.16 -31.69
CA TYR A 26 51.27 22.47 -32.16
C TYR A 26 52.11 22.91 -33.37
N PRO A 27 51.53 23.27 -34.55
CA PRO A 27 52.32 23.80 -35.65
C PRO A 27 52.65 25.27 -35.41
N ALA A 28 53.93 25.54 -35.13
CA ALA A 28 54.51 26.87 -35.21
C ALA A 28 54.52 27.36 -36.67
N LEU A 29 53.79 28.44 -36.96
CA LEU A 29 53.86 29.12 -38.24
C LEU A 29 55.21 29.87 -38.34
N GLN A 30 56.16 29.27 -39.06
CA GLN A 30 57.38 29.95 -39.51
C GLN A 30 57.04 30.99 -40.60
N PRO A 31 57.60 32.21 -40.55
CA PRO A 31 57.59 33.13 -41.67
C PRO A 31 58.67 32.70 -42.67
N HIS A 32 58.26 32.09 -43.79
CA HIS A 32 59.15 31.89 -44.93
C HIS A 32 59.44 33.23 -45.61
N LEU A 33 60.59 33.82 -45.26
CA LEU A 33 61.21 34.93 -45.99
C LEU A 33 61.85 34.38 -47.27
N VAL A 34 61.12 34.39 -48.37
CA VAL A 34 61.69 34.07 -49.70
C VAL A 34 62.56 35.24 -50.15
N LYS A 35 63.88 35.06 -50.10
CA LYS A 35 64.84 35.85 -50.87
C LYS A 35 64.64 35.50 -52.35
N ALA A 36 64.25 36.50 -53.15
CA ALA A 36 64.42 36.46 -54.60
C ALA A 36 65.39 37.58 -54.96
N GLU A 37 66.68 37.23 -55.03
CA GLU A 37 67.65 37.97 -55.81
C GLU A 37 67.43 37.58 -57.28
N ASN A 38 67.09 38.54 -58.13
CA ASN A 38 67.38 38.48 -59.56
C ASN A 38 67.73 39.88 -60.04
N SER A 39 68.97 39.97 -60.49
CA SER A 39 69.68 41.15 -60.98
C SER A 39 69.45 41.36 -62.48
N CYS A 40 69.52 42.63 -62.88
CA CYS A 40 69.75 43.19 -64.24
C CYS A 40 68.72 42.91 -65.36
N HIS A 41 68.03 43.96 -65.82
CA HIS A 41 68.58 44.85 -66.85
C HIS A 41 67.76 46.14 -66.97
N GLN A 42 68.50 47.24 -67.02
CA GLN A 42 68.02 48.61 -67.15
C GLN A 42 67.91 48.97 -68.64
N GLN A 43 66.91 49.81 -68.93
CA GLN A 43 66.86 50.77 -70.03
C GLN A 43 66.44 50.26 -71.41
N VAL A 44 65.21 50.61 -71.84
CA VAL A 44 64.96 51.34 -73.10
C VAL A 44 63.72 52.25 -72.91
N VAL A 45 63.89 53.45 -73.44
CA VAL A 45 63.02 54.64 -73.46
C VAL A 45 61.73 54.42 -74.26
N GLY A 46 60.62 55.00 -73.79
CA GLY A 46 59.41 55.27 -74.58
C GLY A 46 58.17 55.56 -73.72
N PRO A 47 57.61 56.78 -73.72
CA PRO A 47 56.29 57.04 -73.15
C PRO A 47 55.22 56.55 -74.13
N ILE A 48 54.68 55.36 -73.88
CA ILE A 48 53.43 54.89 -74.49
C ILE A 48 52.33 55.18 -73.47
N PRO A 49 51.28 55.95 -73.80
CA PRO A 49 50.16 56.18 -72.88
C PRO A 49 49.36 54.87 -72.77
N SER A 50 49.61 54.08 -71.73
CA SER A 50 48.86 52.86 -71.43
C SER A 50 47.66 53.19 -70.52
N PRO A 51 46.41 53.20 -71.00
CA PRO A 51 45.21 53.40 -70.18
C PRO A 51 44.91 52.24 -69.19
N ASP A 52 45.82 51.27 -69.04
CA ASP A 52 45.58 49.98 -68.37
C ASP A 52 45.96 49.93 -66.88
N LYS A 53 46.78 50.87 -66.39
CA LYS A 53 47.30 50.83 -65.00
C LYS A 53 46.23 51.19 -63.98
N ASP A 54 45.45 52.22 -64.25
CA ASP A 54 44.40 52.70 -63.35
C ASP A 54 43.23 51.71 -63.26
N GLN A 55 42.97 50.98 -64.34
CA GLN A 55 41.99 49.91 -64.37
C GLN A 55 42.44 48.72 -63.50
N LYS A 56 43.72 48.32 -63.60
CA LYS A 56 44.31 47.31 -62.72
C LYS A 56 44.31 47.73 -61.24
N VAL A 57 44.62 48.99 -60.95
CA VAL A 57 44.54 49.56 -59.59
C VAL A 57 43.11 49.49 -59.06
N SER A 58 42.11 49.81 -59.88
CA SER A 58 40.70 49.75 -59.50
C SER A 58 40.21 48.32 -59.23
N PHE A 59 40.66 47.33 -60.02
CA PHE A 59 40.36 45.92 -59.76
C PHE A 59 40.98 45.44 -58.45
N LEU A 60 42.24 45.77 -58.20
CA LEU A 60 42.93 45.41 -56.95
C LEU A 60 42.26 46.03 -55.72
N LEU A 61 41.78 47.28 -55.81
CA LEU A 61 41.03 47.91 -54.72
C LEU A 61 39.69 47.20 -54.46
N LYS A 62 38.96 46.81 -55.51
CA LYS A 62 37.71 46.04 -55.39
C LYS A 62 37.95 44.67 -54.76
N GLU A 63 39.00 43.97 -55.17
CA GLU A 63 39.40 42.69 -54.57
C GLU A 63 39.78 42.87 -53.10
N LEU A 64 40.54 43.91 -52.78
CA LEU A 64 40.94 44.22 -51.42
C LEU A 64 39.73 44.58 -50.53
N ASP A 65 38.75 45.32 -51.07
CA ASP A 65 37.49 45.60 -50.36
C ASP A 65 36.61 44.34 -50.22
N ALA A 66 36.58 43.45 -51.22
CA ALA A 66 35.92 42.15 -51.10
C ALA A 66 36.55 41.30 -49.98
N VAL A 67 37.88 41.21 -49.95
CA VAL A 67 38.63 40.49 -48.90
C VAL A 67 38.38 41.11 -47.52
N ARG A 68 38.34 42.44 -47.40
CA ARG A 68 37.99 43.13 -46.14
C ARG A 68 36.57 42.79 -45.67
N ASN A 69 35.61 42.81 -46.59
CA ASN A 69 34.23 42.47 -46.28
C ASN A 69 34.09 41.02 -45.83
N ASP A 70 34.79 40.10 -46.48
CA ASP A 70 34.75 38.69 -46.11
C ASP A 70 35.50 38.42 -44.79
N ASN A 71 36.62 39.09 -44.55
CA ASN A 71 37.31 39.05 -43.25
C ASN A 71 36.40 39.55 -42.11
N LYS A 72 35.68 40.66 -42.33
CA LYS A 72 34.69 41.18 -41.36
C LYS A 72 33.58 40.15 -41.07
N LYS A 73 33.01 39.53 -42.11
CA LYS A 73 31.99 38.47 -41.93
C LYS A 73 32.54 37.27 -41.15
N LEU A 74 33.78 36.87 -41.42
CA LEU A 74 34.42 35.77 -40.70
C LEU A 74 34.67 36.12 -39.23
N LEU A 75 35.08 37.36 -38.93
CA LEU A 75 35.21 37.84 -37.55
C LEU A 75 33.86 37.85 -36.83
N ASP A 76 32.80 38.35 -37.47
CA ASP A 76 31.44 38.35 -36.91
C ASP A 76 30.95 36.91 -36.64
N GLN A 77 31.22 35.98 -37.56
CA GLN A 77 30.89 34.56 -37.39
C GLN A 77 31.69 33.91 -36.25
N LEU A 78 32.97 34.25 -36.11
CA LEU A 78 33.82 33.74 -35.04
C LEU A 78 33.33 34.23 -33.68
N VAL A 79 33.05 35.52 -33.54
CA VAL A 79 32.48 36.09 -32.29
C VAL A 79 31.13 35.45 -31.99
N HIS A 80 30.27 35.26 -32.99
CA HIS A 80 29.00 34.57 -32.78
C HIS A 80 29.20 33.14 -32.27
N LYS A 81 30.08 32.35 -32.90
CA LYS A 81 30.38 30.98 -32.47
C LYS A 81 31.00 30.91 -31.08
N GLU A 82 31.87 31.86 -30.73
CA GLU A 82 32.45 31.97 -29.40
C GLU A 82 31.35 32.19 -28.34
N THR A 83 30.42 33.11 -28.58
CA THR A 83 29.30 33.33 -27.65
C THR A 83 28.34 32.14 -27.57
N GLU A 84 28.13 31.42 -28.68
CA GLU A 84 27.33 30.18 -28.68
C GLU A 84 28.01 29.06 -27.88
N LEU A 85 29.34 28.94 -27.96
CA LEU A 85 30.11 27.97 -27.19
C LEU A 85 30.06 28.29 -25.70
N GLN A 86 30.33 29.54 -25.31
CA GLN A 86 30.26 29.98 -23.91
C GLN A 86 28.86 29.74 -23.32
N ARG A 87 27.79 30.01 -24.08
CA ARG A 87 26.42 29.69 -23.64
C ARG A 87 26.25 28.17 -23.42
N ARG A 88 26.73 27.34 -24.34
CA ARG A 88 26.60 25.87 -24.24
C ARG A 88 27.40 25.30 -23.08
N GLU A 89 28.57 25.87 -22.79
CA GLU A 89 29.40 25.49 -21.64
C GLU A 89 28.66 25.74 -20.33
N VAL A 90 28.16 26.96 -20.11
CA VAL A 90 27.35 27.29 -18.91
C VAL A 90 26.10 26.41 -18.80
N GLU A 91 25.43 26.11 -19.93
CA GLU A 91 24.29 25.20 -19.91
C GLU A 91 24.69 23.74 -19.61
N ALA A 92 25.90 23.31 -19.94
CA ALA A 92 26.39 21.98 -19.62
C ALA A 92 26.70 21.87 -18.12
N ASP A 93 27.39 22.86 -17.56
CA ASP A 93 27.73 22.95 -16.14
C ASP A 93 26.45 22.94 -15.28
N LEU A 94 25.45 23.76 -15.63
CA LEU A 94 24.17 23.80 -14.91
C LEU A 94 23.46 22.43 -14.94
N ARG A 95 23.54 21.70 -16.06
CA ARG A 95 22.93 20.35 -16.17
C ARG A 95 23.70 19.33 -15.34
N GLU A 96 25.00 19.48 -15.19
CA GLU A 96 25.82 18.64 -14.31
C GLU A 96 25.48 18.90 -12.84
N GLU A 97 25.47 20.17 -12.41
CA GLU A 97 25.08 20.56 -11.05
C GLU A 97 23.67 20.06 -10.69
N GLN A 98 22.71 20.17 -11.61
CA GLN A 98 21.36 19.63 -11.41
C GLN A 98 21.35 18.10 -11.17
N LYS A 99 22.18 17.35 -11.90
CA LYS A 99 22.28 15.89 -11.71
C LYS A 99 22.94 15.56 -10.38
N GLU A 100 23.94 16.33 -9.95
CA GLU A 100 24.57 16.18 -8.63
C GLU A 100 23.56 16.46 -7.51
N VAL A 101 22.82 17.58 -7.60
CA VAL A 101 21.76 17.92 -6.63
C VAL A 101 20.71 16.81 -6.57
N GLN A 102 20.23 16.31 -7.71
CA GLN A 102 19.31 15.17 -7.75
C GLN A 102 19.92 13.88 -7.16
N GLY A 103 21.24 13.72 -7.24
CA GLY A 103 21.96 12.64 -6.58
C GLY A 103 21.92 12.78 -5.05
N TRP A 104 22.21 13.99 -4.55
CA TRP A 104 22.15 14.32 -3.13
C TRP A 104 20.74 14.28 -2.55
N GLU A 105 19.73 14.71 -3.30
CA GLU A 105 18.32 14.62 -2.91
C GLU A 105 17.90 13.17 -2.65
N ARG A 106 18.24 12.26 -3.58
CA ARG A 106 17.96 10.82 -3.41
C ARG A 106 18.66 10.25 -2.18
N ALA A 107 19.90 10.63 -1.93
CA ALA A 107 20.62 10.20 -0.73
C ALA A 107 20.02 10.76 0.56
N ALA A 108 19.58 12.03 0.54
CA ALA A 108 18.94 12.68 1.69
C ALA A 108 17.63 11.99 2.09
N VAL A 109 16.79 11.62 1.11
CA VAL A 109 15.54 10.89 1.35
C VAL A 109 15.80 9.55 2.04
N VAL A 110 16.76 8.76 1.53
CA VAL A 110 17.11 7.47 2.14
C VAL A 110 17.64 7.64 3.56
N LEU A 111 18.43 8.67 3.83
CA LEU A 111 18.91 8.97 5.18
C LEU A 111 17.76 9.33 6.12
N GLU A 112 16.78 10.11 5.66
CA GLU A 112 15.60 10.45 6.44
C GLU A 112 14.77 9.19 6.77
N GLU A 113 14.54 8.31 5.79
CA GLU A 113 13.85 7.02 5.98
C GLU A 113 14.57 6.11 6.99
N VAL A 114 15.90 6.02 6.92
CA VAL A 114 16.68 5.22 7.88
C VAL A 114 16.58 5.83 9.29
N LEU A 115 16.62 7.16 9.41
CA LEU A 115 16.49 7.84 10.68
C LEU A 115 15.10 7.66 11.31
N THR A 116 14.02 7.71 10.51
CA THR A 116 12.66 7.47 11.02
C THR A 116 12.49 6.00 11.41
N ALA A 117 12.92 5.05 10.57
CA ALA A 117 12.88 3.62 10.89
C ALA A 117 13.68 3.29 12.16
N GLN A 118 14.81 3.96 12.38
CA GLN A 118 15.61 3.78 13.60
C GLN A 118 14.87 4.29 14.85
N LYS A 119 14.21 5.45 14.77
CA LYS A 119 13.38 5.97 15.87
C LYS A 119 12.24 5.02 16.21
N ASP A 120 11.56 4.49 15.20
CA ASP A 120 10.47 3.53 15.37
C ASP A 120 10.97 2.24 16.04
N ARG A 121 12.13 1.73 15.61
CA ARG A 121 12.79 0.58 16.23
C ARG A 121 13.11 0.82 17.71
N ASP A 122 13.69 1.98 18.03
CA ASP A 122 14.07 2.31 19.41
C ASP A 122 12.82 2.49 20.30
N GLN A 123 11.75 3.08 19.76
CA GLN A 123 10.46 3.16 20.45
C GLN A 123 9.85 1.77 20.70
N ALA A 124 9.87 0.88 19.71
CA ALA A 124 9.38 -0.49 19.86
C ALA A 124 10.23 -1.29 20.88
N LEU A 125 11.54 -1.06 20.93
CA LEU A 125 12.42 -1.68 21.91
C LEU A 125 12.10 -1.18 23.32
N MET A 126 11.95 0.13 23.50
CA MET A 126 11.55 0.72 24.79
C MET A 126 10.19 0.19 25.26
N SER A 127 9.18 0.13 24.39
CA SER A 127 7.86 -0.39 24.76
C SER A 127 7.91 -1.88 25.14
N ARG A 128 8.68 -2.69 24.42
CA ARG A 128 8.86 -4.11 24.75
C ARG A 128 9.59 -4.31 26.08
N LEU A 129 10.60 -3.49 26.37
CA LEU A 129 11.33 -3.54 27.63
C LEU A 129 10.45 -3.12 28.82
N LEU A 130 9.61 -2.10 28.65
CA LEU A 130 8.66 -1.68 29.68
C LEU A 130 7.66 -2.79 29.98
N LEU A 131 7.04 -3.36 28.95
CA LEU A 131 6.09 -4.46 29.09
C LEU A 131 6.71 -5.70 29.74
N ALA A 132 7.94 -6.07 29.36
CA ALA A 132 8.65 -7.17 30.00
C ALA A 132 8.96 -6.90 31.49
N ASN A 133 9.17 -5.64 31.88
CA ASN A 133 9.32 -5.27 33.28
C ASN A 133 8.00 -5.35 34.03
N GLU A 134 6.90 -4.87 33.44
CA GLU A 134 5.55 -4.97 34.00
C GLU A 134 5.17 -6.45 34.23
N GLU A 135 5.31 -7.31 33.21
CA GLU A 135 5.05 -8.74 33.31
C GLU A 135 5.91 -9.42 34.40
N ARG A 136 7.19 -9.04 34.50
CA ARG A 136 8.09 -9.54 35.55
C ARG A 136 7.61 -9.12 36.94
N ASP A 137 7.22 -7.86 37.10
CA ASP A 137 6.76 -7.32 38.38
C ASP A 137 5.42 -7.95 38.80
N GLU A 138 4.49 -8.17 37.85
CA GLU A 138 3.25 -8.92 38.07
C GLU A 138 3.52 -10.37 38.47
N ALA A 139 4.42 -11.08 37.78
CA ALA A 139 4.79 -12.45 38.12
C ALA A 139 5.39 -12.55 39.53
N VAL A 140 6.24 -11.59 39.93
CA VAL A 140 6.81 -11.53 41.28
C VAL A 140 5.72 -11.26 42.32
N LEU A 141 4.76 -10.39 42.03
CA LEU A 141 3.62 -10.15 42.91
C LEU A 141 2.77 -11.41 43.08
N HIS A 142 2.42 -12.09 41.99
CA HIS A 142 1.68 -13.35 42.02
C HIS A 142 2.42 -14.44 42.79
N ALA A 143 3.73 -14.61 42.58
CA ALA A 143 4.54 -15.59 43.31
C ALA A 143 4.53 -15.32 44.83
N ARG A 144 4.63 -14.05 45.25
CA ARG A 144 4.56 -13.68 46.67
C ARG A 144 3.18 -13.96 47.27
N GLN A 145 2.10 -13.65 46.55
CA GLN A 145 0.73 -13.95 46.98
C GLN A 145 0.51 -15.45 47.15
N LEU A 146 0.97 -16.26 46.19
CA LEU A 146 0.88 -17.72 46.26
C LEU A 146 1.69 -18.27 47.44
N GLN A 147 2.89 -17.73 47.68
CA GLN A 147 3.70 -18.12 48.84
C GLN A 147 2.99 -17.80 50.16
N GLN A 148 2.34 -16.64 50.28
CA GLN A 148 1.54 -16.29 51.46
C GLN A 148 0.34 -17.23 51.61
N ALA A 149 -0.41 -17.50 50.54
CA ALA A 149 -1.54 -18.42 50.55
C ALA A 149 -1.12 -19.85 50.97
N SER A 150 0.00 -20.36 50.45
CA SER A 150 0.52 -21.68 50.82
C SER A 150 0.92 -21.79 52.31
N GLN A 151 1.33 -20.67 52.94
CA GLN A 151 1.56 -20.65 54.39
C GLN A 151 0.25 -20.74 55.19
N LEU A 152 -0.87 -20.26 54.62
CA LEU A 152 -2.20 -20.29 55.21
C LEU A 152 -2.96 -21.62 54.93
N GLU A 153 -2.68 -22.31 53.82
CA GLU A 153 -3.46 -23.47 53.32
C GLU A 153 -3.10 -24.83 53.95
N ASN A 154 -2.23 -24.90 54.97
CA ASN A 154 -1.85 -26.16 55.64
C ASN A 154 -2.94 -26.75 56.57
N VAL A 155 -4.23 -26.50 56.34
CA VAL A 155 -5.34 -27.08 57.12
C VAL A 155 -6.23 -27.92 56.19
N PRO A 156 -6.32 -29.25 56.39
CA PRO A 156 -7.10 -30.13 55.51
C PRO A 156 -8.60 -29.89 55.74
N MET A 157 -9.32 -29.60 54.66
CA MET A 157 -10.74 -29.25 54.66
C MET A 157 -11.60 -30.36 54.03
N HIS A 158 -12.73 -30.68 54.68
CA HIS A 158 -13.73 -31.61 54.19
C HIS A 158 -14.60 -30.89 53.15
N ASN A 159 -14.32 -31.11 51.87
CA ASN A 159 -14.96 -30.39 50.77
C ASN A 159 -16.22 -31.13 50.31
N SER A 160 -17.40 -30.84 50.87
CA SER A 160 -18.64 -31.05 50.11
C SER A 160 -18.69 -29.99 49.01
N GLU A 161 -18.95 -30.41 47.77
CA GLU A 161 -19.04 -29.52 46.62
C GLU A 161 -20.41 -28.85 46.48
N ASP A 162 -21.43 -29.33 47.20
CA ASP A 162 -22.79 -28.81 47.11
C ASP A 162 -23.01 -27.69 48.15
N VAL A 163 -23.42 -26.52 47.66
CA VAL A 163 -23.70 -25.34 48.49
C VAL A 163 -24.91 -25.61 49.38
N ASP A 164 -25.91 -26.35 48.90
CA ASP A 164 -27.12 -26.62 49.67
C ASP A 164 -26.83 -27.60 50.82
N GLU A 165 -26.00 -28.62 50.59
CA GLU A 165 -25.49 -29.50 51.65
C GLU A 165 -24.66 -28.73 52.68
N LEU A 166 -23.77 -27.84 52.22
CA LEU A 166 -22.98 -26.99 53.13
C LEU A 166 -23.88 -26.07 53.97
N LEU A 167 -24.91 -25.45 53.38
CA LEU A 167 -25.85 -24.61 54.10
C LEU A 167 -26.68 -25.42 55.10
N GLN A 168 -27.09 -26.64 54.76
CA GLN A 168 -27.75 -27.56 55.68
C GLN A 168 -26.83 -27.93 56.84
N CYS A 169 -25.56 -28.23 56.58
CA CYS A 169 -24.55 -28.47 57.61
C CYS A 169 -24.30 -27.25 58.51
N VAL A 170 -24.41 -26.01 58.00
CA VAL A 170 -24.34 -24.80 58.84
C VAL A 170 -25.50 -24.77 59.84
N CYS A 171 -26.70 -25.14 59.41
CA CYS A 171 -27.88 -25.22 60.28
C CYS A 171 -27.76 -26.32 61.34
N ASP A 172 -27.09 -27.42 61.01
CA ASP A 172 -26.93 -28.60 61.87
C ASP A 172 -25.66 -28.56 62.73
N ALA A 173 -24.82 -27.52 62.60
CA ALA A 173 -23.54 -27.42 63.33
C ALA A 173 -23.76 -27.18 64.84
N GLU A 174 -23.26 -28.09 65.68
CA GLU A 174 -23.37 -28.00 67.14
C GLU A 174 -22.20 -27.24 67.79
N SER A 175 -21.13 -26.97 67.03
CA SER A 175 -19.94 -26.28 67.50
C SER A 175 -19.54 -25.08 66.63
N ALA A 176 -18.94 -24.08 67.28
CA ALA A 176 -18.40 -22.90 66.58
C ALA A 176 -17.25 -23.27 65.61
N GLN A 177 -16.53 -24.36 65.90
CA GLN A 177 -15.41 -24.82 65.08
C GLN A 177 -15.89 -25.48 63.79
N GLU A 178 -16.95 -26.30 63.83
CA GLU A 178 -17.60 -26.84 62.64
C GLU A 178 -18.19 -25.73 61.77
N LEU A 179 -18.87 -24.76 62.40
CA LEU A 179 -19.43 -23.61 61.68
C LEU A 179 -18.34 -22.79 60.96
N GLN A 180 -17.17 -22.64 61.56
CA GLN A 180 -16.03 -21.98 60.92
C GLN A 180 -15.46 -22.79 59.75
N GLN A 181 -15.38 -24.11 59.87
CA GLN A 181 -14.93 -24.99 58.79
C GLN A 181 -15.91 -24.93 57.62
N ILE A 182 -17.20 -25.14 57.86
CA ILE A 182 -18.25 -25.09 56.83
C ILE A 182 -18.30 -23.69 56.19
N GLY A 183 -18.18 -22.62 56.99
CA GLY A 183 -18.09 -21.25 56.51
C GLY A 183 -16.89 -21.02 55.57
N SER A 184 -15.74 -21.62 55.86
CA SER A 184 -14.57 -21.54 54.98
C SER A 184 -14.76 -22.31 53.67
N ALA A 185 -15.47 -23.45 53.67
CA ALA A 185 -15.84 -24.15 52.44
C ALA A 185 -16.78 -23.32 51.56
N LEU A 186 -17.78 -22.66 52.15
CA LEU A 186 -18.70 -21.77 51.45
C LEU A 186 -17.97 -20.57 50.83
N LEU A 187 -17.04 -19.95 51.57
CA LEU A 187 -16.22 -18.85 51.04
C LEU A 187 -15.34 -19.29 49.87
N GLN A 188 -14.74 -20.48 49.96
CA GLN A 188 -13.96 -21.04 48.86
C GLN A 188 -14.83 -21.30 47.61
N HIS A 189 -16.04 -21.84 47.78
CA HIS A 189 -17.00 -22.03 46.68
C HIS A 189 -17.39 -20.71 46.03
N LEU A 190 -17.73 -19.70 46.83
CA LEU A 190 -18.04 -18.36 46.32
C LEU A 190 -16.88 -17.76 45.52
N GLN A 191 -15.65 -17.92 46.02
CA GLN A 191 -14.45 -17.44 45.33
C GLN A 191 -14.23 -18.15 44.00
N ARG A 192 -14.35 -19.49 43.96
CA ARG A 192 -14.26 -20.28 42.72
C ARG A 192 -15.35 -19.88 41.72
N ALA A 193 -16.59 -19.69 42.18
CA ALA A 193 -17.70 -19.24 41.33
C ALA A 193 -17.43 -17.85 40.73
N ARG A 194 -16.90 -16.91 41.52
CA ARG A 194 -16.48 -15.59 41.03
C ARG A 194 -15.36 -15.67 40.01
N GLN A 195 -14.34 -16.48 40.27
CA GLN A 195 -13.22 -16.71 39.35
C GLN A 195 -13.69 -17.33 38.04
N ARG A 196 -14.55 -18.36 38.09
CA ARG A 196 -15.17 -18.97 36.89
C ARG A 196 -15.94 -17.93 36.09
N ARG A 197 -16.77 -17.10 36.75
CA ARG A 197 -17.51 -16.02 36.07
C ARG A 197 -16.57 -15.03 35.39
N HIS A 198 -15.49 -14.60 36.05
CA HIS A 198 -14.49 -13.72 35.43
C HIS A 198 -13.81 -14.39 34.24
N HIS A 199 -13.42 -15.66 34.37
CA HIS A 199 -12.81 -16.42 33.29
C HIS A 199 -13.72 -16.55 32.07
N ILE A 200 -15.01 -16.87 32.27
CA ILE A 200 -16.02 -16.91 31.22
C ILE A 200 -16.11 -15.54 30.54
N VAL A 201 -16.27 -14.45 31.29
CA VAL A 201 -16.38 -13.11 30.71
C VAL A 201 -15.15 -12.74 29.88
N THR A 202 -13.95 -13.10 30.33
CA THR A 202 -12.71 -12.87 29.57
C THR A 202 -12.69 -13.69 28.28
N GLN A 203 -13.09 -14.96 28.33
CA GLN A 203 -13.18 -15.82 27.14
C GLN A 203 -14.21 -15.32 26.14
N GLU A 204 -15.40 -14.93 26.60
CA GLU A 204 -16.45 -14.36 25.76
C GLU A 204 -15.98 -13.06 25.08
N MET A 205 -15.33 -12.16 25.83
CA MET A 205 -14.73 -10.95 25.27
C MET A 205 -13.68 -11.27 24.20
N GLN A 206 -12.82 -12.26 24.45
CA GLN A 206 -11.81 -12.69 23.49
C GLN A 206 -12.45 -13.25 22.22
N ALA A 207 -13.46 -14.13 22.34
CA ALA A 207 -14.18 -14.67 21.20
C ALA A 207 -14.84 -13.58 20.33
N VAL A 208 -15.47 -12.58 20.98
CA VAL A 208 -16.07 -11.43 20.28
C VAL A 208 -15.02 -10.59 19.55
N MET A 209 -13.85 -10.38 20.15
CA MET A 209 -12.75 -9.67 19.48
C MET A 209 -12.23 -10.43 18.26
N GLU A 210 -12.05 -11.75 18.37
CA GLU A 210 -11.59 -12.61 17.28
C GLU A 210 -12.61 -12.62 16.12
N GLU A 211 -13.91 -12.70 16.41
CA GLU A 211 -14.98 -12.64 15.41
C GLU A 211 -15.01 -11.28 14.69
N ARG A 212 -14.88 -10.18 15.45
CA ARG A 212 -14.79 -8.82 14.91
C ARG A 212 -13.60 -8.70 13.97
N ASP A 213 -12.42 -9.14 14.40
CA ASP A 213 -11.19 -9.00 13.64
C ASP A 213 -11.22 -9.86 12.36
N ALA A 214 -11.77 -11.08 12.44
CA ALA A 214 -12.02 -11.92 11.28
C ALA A 214 -12.97 -11.24 10.27
N SER A 215 -14.02 -10.59 10.77
CA SER A 215 -14.98 -9.83 9.96
C SER A 215 -14.33 -8.61 9.30
N ILE A 216 -13.52 -7.84 10.04
CA ILE A 216 -12.75 -6.71 9.50
C ILE A 216 -11.79 -7.18 8.40
N LEU A 217 -11.07 -8.29 8.62
CA LEU A 217 -10.18 -8.88 7.61
C LEU A 217 -10.96 -9.33 6.37
N LYS A 218 -12.16 -9.86 6.54
CA LYS A 218 -13.05 -10.20 5.42
C LYS A 218 -13.49 -8.95 4.65
N CYS A 219 -13.93 -7.89 5.33
CA CYS A 219 -14.29 -6.62 4.69
C CYS A 219 -13.13 -6.02 3.90
N LYS A 220 -11.93 -5.94 4.49
CA LYS A 220 -10.73 -5.42 3.80
C LYS A 220 -10.38 -6.21 2.53
N ARG A 221 -10.53 -7.55 2.57
CA ARG A 221 -10.32 -8.39 1.38
C ARG A 221 -11.33 -8.09 0.29
N LEU A 222 -12.62 -8.00 0.64
CA LEU A 222 -13.68 -7.67 -0.32
C LEU A 222 -13.49 -6.26 -0.91
N GLU A 223 -13.06 -5.28 -0.11
CA GLU A 223 -12.71 -3.95 -0.60
C GLU A 223 -11.56 -3.99 -1.61
N GLN A 224 -10.50 -4.78 -1.35
CA GLN A 224 -9.39 -4.96 -2.28
C GLN A 224 -9.87 -5.63 -3.59
N ASP A 225 -10.68 -6.68 -3.49
CA ASP A 225 -11.24 -7.37 -4.65
C ASP A 225 -12.11 -6.41 -5.48
N LEU A 226 -12.94 -5.59 -4.84
CA LEU A 226 -13.74 -4.56 -5.52
C LEU A 226 -12.87 -3.50 -6.22
N VAL A 227 -11.77 -3.07 -5.61
CA VAL A 227 -10.82 -2.14 -6.24
C VAL A 227 -10.17 -2.78 -7.47
N VAL A 228 -9.77 -4.05 -7.37
CA VAL A 228 -9.21 -4.81 -8.51
C VAL A 228 -10.24 -4.97 -9.62
N GLU A 229 -11.48 -5.31 -9.30
CA GLU A 229 -12.56 -5.42 -10.28
C GLU A 229 -12.92 -4.07 -10.93
N LEU A 230 -12.94 -2.97 -10.16
CA LEU A 230 -13.11 -1.62 -10.70
C LEU A 230 -11.94 -1.20 -11.60
N ALA A 231 -10.70 -1.61 -11.29
CA ALA A 231 -9.55 -1.38 -12.15
C ALA A 231 -9.67 -2.19 -13.46
N ARG A 232 -10.02 -3.48 -13.37
CA ARG A 232 -10.28 -4.35 -14.55
C ARG A 232 -11.40 -3.80 -15.44
N ASN A 233 -12.46 -3.28 -14.85
CA ASN A 233 -13.58 -2.68 -15.58
C ASN A 233 -13.22 -1.35 -16.26
N LYS A 234 -12.21 -0.62 -15.76
CA LYS A 234 -11.68 0.59 -16.43
C LYS A 234 -10.79 0.25 -17.63
N ASP A 235 -10.16 -0.92 -17.63
CA ASP A 235 -9.33 -1.41 -18.74
C ASP A 235 -10.13 -2.14 -19.84
N GLN A 236 -11.44 -2.38 -19.63
CA GLN A 236 -12.35 -2.82 -20.69
C GLN A 236 -12.99 -1.61 -21.40
N PRO A 237 -13.03 -1.58 -22.75
CA PRO A 237 -13.81 -0.59 -23.47
C PRO A 237 -15.31 -0.75 -23.14
N PRO A 238 -16.08 0.34 -23.06
CA PRO A 238 -17.49 0.30 -22.67
C PRO A 238 -18.28 -0.65 -23.60
N PRO A 239 -19.15 -1.52 -23.06
CA PRO A 239 -20.05 -2.31 -23.89
C PRO A 239 -20.96 -1.36 -24.67
N LEU A 240 -20.96 -1.49 -26.00
CA LEU A 240 -21.93 -0.82 -26.87
C LEU A 240 -23.36 -1.10 -26.37
N PRO A 241 -24.26 -0.10 -26.37
CA PRO A 241 -25.64 -0.28 -25.95
C PRO A 241 -26.37 -1.14 -26.99
N ARG A 242 -26.46 -2.44 -26.73
CA ARG A 242 -27.26 -3.36 -27.53
C ARG A 242 -28.72 -3.26 -27.07
N GLU A 243 -29.44 -2.37 -27.73
CA GLU A 243 -30.88 -2.40 -28.01
C GLU A 243 -31.73 -3.29 -27.08
N ARG A 244 -32.23 -2.72 -25.97
CA ARG A 244 -33.39 -3.25 -25.25
C ARG A 244 -34.68 -2.74 -25.90
N SER A 245 -34.84 -3.03 -27.18
CA SER A 245 -36.00 -2.64 -27.99
C SER A 245 -36.57 -3.87 -28.67
N SER A 246 -37.10 -4.82 -27.91
CA SER A 246 -37.98 -5.86 -28.44
C SER A 246 -38.77 -6.51 -27.32
N LEU A 247 -40.09 -6.59 -27.52
CA LEU A 247 -41.11 -7.26 -26.71
C LEU A 247 -41.80 -6.41 -25.63
N LEU A 248 -42.24 -5.21 -26.02
CA LEU A 248 -43.64 -4.85 -25.79
C LEU A 248 -44.42 -5.31 -27.01
N GLN A 249 -45.61 -5.86 -26.79
CA GLN A 249 -46.59 -6.36 -27.77
C GLN A 249 -46.46 -7.86 -28.07
N GLU A 250 -47.22 -8.72 -27.36
CA GLU A 250 -48.55 -9.19 -27.79
C GLU A 250 -49.23 -10.04 -26.69
N ALA A 251 -50.57 -9.96 -26.68
CA ALA A 251 -51.57 -10.67 -25.86
C ALA A 251 -51.59 -10.33 -24.35
N GLY A 252 -52.60 -9.65 -23.77
CA GLY A 252 -54.02 -9.58 -24.12
C GLY A 252 -54.76 -10.77 -23.49
N THR A 253 -55.78 -10.48 -22.67
CA THR A 253 -56.62 -11.37 -21.82
C THR A 253 -55.97 -11.73 -20.47
N ASP A 254 -56.57 -11.56 -19.30
CA ASP A 254 -57.89 -11.10 -18.90
C ASP A 254 -57.83 -10.40 -17.54
N ILE A 255 -58.79 -9.50 -17.38
CA ILE A 255 -59.18 -8.79 -16.17
C ILE A 255 -59.62 -9.80 -15.11
N ASP A 256 -59.14 -9.68 -13.88
CA ASP A 256 -60.02 -9.76 -12.71
C ASP A 256 -59.33 -9.21 -11.45
N VAL A 257 -59.86 -8.06 -11.01
CA VAL A 257 -59.74 -7.54 -9.65
C VAL A 257 -61.07 -7.87 -8.96
N PRO A 258 -61.03 -8.43 -7.75
CA PRO A 258 -61.75 -7.79 -6.66
C PRO A 258 -60.79 -7.60 -5.47
N SER A 259 -60.62 -6.40 -4.93
CA SER A 259 -61.58 -5.61 -4.13
C SER A 259 -61.94 -6.25 -2.79
N SER A 260 -61.61 -5.51 -1.73
CA SER A 260 -62.26 -5.41 -0.43
C SER A 260 -62.00 -6.46 0.66
N GLU A 261 -61.17 -6.05 1.62
CA GLU A 261 -61.45 -5.87 3.06
C GLU A 261 -62.18 -6.94 3.92
N HIS A 262 -61.68 -7.02 5.17
CA HIS A 262 -62.23 -7.65 6.38
C HIS A 262 -61.99 -9.17 6.47
N LEU A 263 -61.30 -9.69 7.50
CA LEU A 263 -61.74 -9.68 8.89
C LEU A 263 -60.57 -9.63 9.88
N LEU A 264 -60.74 -8.75 10.86
CA LEU A 264 -60.06 -8.76 12.15
C LEU A 264 -60.47 -9.98 12.99
N THR A 265 -59.84 -10.04 14.17
CA THR A 265 -60.31 -10.63 15.45
C THR A 265 -59.82 -12.06 15.78
N PRO A 266 -59.57 -12.39 17.07
CA PRO A 266 -58.23 -12.30 17.70
C PRO A 266 -57.95 -13.36 18.81
N LEU A 267 -56.91 -13.10 19.63
CA LEU A 267 -56.71 -13.48 21.06
C LEU A 267 -56.07 -14.85 21.40
N SER A 268 -54.93 -14.79 22.09
CA SER A 268 -54.80 -15.06 23.55
C SER A 268 -53.32 -15.07 23.94
N TRP A 269 -52.81 -14.06 24.64
CA TRP A 269 -52.67 -13.97 26.11
C TRP A 269 -51.51 -14.79 26.70
N LEU A 270 -50.39 -14.09 27.02
CA LEU A 270 -49.81 -13.79 28.36
C LEU A 270 -49.83 -14.89 29.46
N PRO A 271 -48.94 -14.89 30.49
CA PRO A 271 -48.38 -13.74 31.26
C PRO A 271 -46.86 -13.80 31.56
N ALA A 272 -46.10 -12.70 31.65
CA ALA A 272 -46.09 -11.56 32.58
C ALA A 272 -45.38 -11.85 33.92
N GLU A 273 -44.30 -11.10 34.20
CA GLU A 273 -44.07 -10.45 35.49
C GLU A 273 -43.25 -9.16 35.31
N ASN A 274 -43.63 -8.15 36.09
CA ASN A 274 -43.51 -6.70 35.86
C ASN A 274 -42.22 -6.06 36.41
N LEU A 275 -41.90 -4.83 35.95
CA LEU A 275 -41.90 -3.60 36.78
C LEU A 275 -41.58 -2.31 35.97
N CYS A 276 -42.64 -1.53 35.75
CA CYS A 276 -42.85 -0.07 35.89
C CYS A 276 -41.76 0.97 35.54
N GLY A 277 -42.15 2.03 34.80
CA GLY A 277 -41.52 3.36 34.91
C GLY A 277 -41.68 4.34 33.75
N THR A 278 -42.87 4.93 33.58
CA THR A 278 -43.21 6.28 33.07
C THR A 278 -42.27 7.03 32.08
N GLY A 279 -42.84 7.49 30.96
CA GLY A 279 -42.31 8.63 30.21
C GLY A 279 -42.99 8.83 28.85
N GLN A 280 -43.86 9.84 28.75
CA GLN A 280 -44.42 10.33 27.49
C GLN A 280 -43.30 10.92 26.63
N THR A 281 -43.26 10.64 25.32
CA THR A 281 -43.17 11.70 24.30
C THR A 281 -43.63 11.16 22.95
N GLN A 282 -44.63 11.83 22.37
CA GLN A 282 -44.93 11.74 20.94
C GLN A 282 -43.72 12.31 20.17
N GLN A 283 -43.20 11.58 19.18
CA GLN A 283 -42.39 12.19 18.12
C GLN A 283 -42.81 11.68 16.74
N PRO A 284 -42.81 12.56 15.73
CA PRO A 284 -43.38 12.31 14.42
C PRO A 284 -42.52 11.31 13.65
N HIS A 285 -43.15 10.29 13.05
CA HIS A 285 -42.50 9.37 12.14
C HIS A 285 -41.88 10.16 10.98
N SER A 286 -40.55 10.16 10.91
CA SER A 286 -39.79 10.81 9.85
C SER A 286 -39.94 10.01 8.55
N PRO A 287 -40.46 10.59 7.45
CA PRO A 287 -40.65 9.90 6.17
C PRO A 287 -39.33 9.38 5.57
N SER A 288 -38.18 9.89 6.03
CA SER A 288 -36.86 9.42 5.63
C SER A 288 -36.57 7.97 6.04
N LEU A 289 -37.02 7.53 7.23
CA LEU A 289 -36.77 6.18 7.73
C LEU A 289 -37.62 5.14 7.01
N GLN A 290 -38.83 5.52 6.56
CA GLN A 290 -39.69 4.64 5.76
C GLN A 290 -39.09 4.40 4.38
N LEU A 291 -38.57 5.44 3.74
CA LEU A 291 -37.86 5.32 2.46
C LEU A 291 -36.58 4.49 2.58
N GLU A 292 -35.84 4.63 3.69
CA GLU A 292 -34.64 3.84 3.96
C GLU A 292 -34.97 2.35 4.17
N LEU A 293 -36.03 2.03 4.91
CA LEU A 293 -36.51 0.66 5.07
C LEU A 293 -36.99 0.05 3.75
N GLU A 294 -37.72 0.81 2.93
CA GLU A 294 -38.19 0.35 1.62
C GLU A 294 -37.00 0.08 0.68
N LEU A 295 -35.99 0.97 0.69
CA LEU A 295 -34.76 0.77 -0.07
C LEU A 295 -34.00 -0.48 0.39
N LEU A 296 -33.82 -0.67 1.69
CA LEU A 296 -33.14 -1.84 2.24
C LEU A 296 -33.92 -3.12 1.95
N THR A 297 -35.25 -3.06 1.93
CA THR A 297 -36.11 -4.20 1.58
C THR A 297 -35.94 -4.58 0.11
N ASN A 298 -35.92 -3.60 -0.79
CA ASN A 298 -35.68 -3.82 -2.22
C ASN A 298 -34.25 -4.35 -2.48
N GLN A 299 -33.25 -3.83 -1.76
CA GLN A 299 -31.87 -4.33 -1.84
C GLN A 299 -31.75 -5.76 -1.35
N LYS A 300 -32.39 -6.10 -0.22
CA LYS A 300 -32.46 -7.47 0.30
C LYS A 300 -33.06 -8.42 -0.75
N GLN A 301 -34.22 -8.07 -1.32
CA GLN A 301 -34.87 -8.89 -2.34
C GLN A 301 -34.01 -9.08 -3.59
N SER A 302 -33.31 -8.03 -4.05
CA SER A 302 -32.40 -8.11 -5.20
C SER A 302 -31.22 -9.04 -4.93
N LEU A 303 -30.63 -8.96 -3.73
CA LEU A 303 -29.51 -9.82 -3.34
C LEU A 303 -29.96 -11.27 -3.20
N GLU A 304 -31.16 -11.51 -2.65
CA GLU A 304 -31.75 -12.85 -2.57
C GLU A 304 -31.95 -13.45 -3.98
N ALA A 305 -32.48 -12.68 -4.92
CA ALA A 305 -32.62 -13.12 -6.31
C ALA A 305 -31.27 -13.41 -6.99
N GLU A 306 -30.21 -12.65 -6.65
CA GLU A 306 -28.85 -12.90 -7.14
C GLU A 306 -28.23 -14.16 -6.54
N LEU A 307 -28.45 -14.42 -5.25
CA LEU A 307 -28.02 -15.65 -4.60
C LEU A 307 -28.65 -16.88 -5.23
N GLU A 308 -29.94 -16.84 -5.55
CA GLU A 308 -30.61 -17.95 -6.24
C GLU A 308 -30.06 -18.18 -7.66
N ARG A 309 -29.75 -17.10 -8.40
CA ARG A 309 -29.05 -17.21 -9.70
C ARG A 309 -27.68 -17.88 -9.56
N CYS A 310 -26.90 -17.46 -8.57
CA CYS A 310 -25.58 -18.05 -8.30
C CYS A 310 -25.66 -19.52 -7.90
N ARG A 311 -26.64 -19.90 -7.06
CA ARG A 311 -26.90 -21.29 -6.69
C ARG A 311 -27.24 -22.14 -7.91
N GLY A 312 -28.07 -21.63 -8.81
CA GLY A 312 -28.38 -22.31 -10.08
C GLY A 312 -27.14 -22.52 -10.95
N ALA A 313 -26.30 -21.49 -11.09
CA ALA A 313 -25.06 -21.60 -11.86
C ALA A 313 -24.05 -22.59 -11.23
N GLU A 314 -23.97 -22.64 -9.90
CA GLU A 314 -23.14 -23.60 -9.18
C GLU A 314 -23.59 -25.05 -9.43
N LEU A 315 -24.90 -25.31 -9.38
CA LEU A 315 -25.45 -26.63 -9.70
C LEU A 315 -25.15 -27.02 -11.15
N GLU A 316 -25.33 -26.11 -12.10
CA GLU A 316 -25.02 -26.38 -13.50
C GLU A 316 -23.52 -26.67 -13.73
N ALA A 317 -22.64 -25.94 -13.04
CA ALA A 317 -21.20 -26.20 -13.07
C ALA A 317 -20.87 -27.57 -12.47
N LYS A 318 -21.47 -27.96 -11.34
CA LYS A 318 -21.31 -29.30 -10.75
C LYS A 318 -21.75 -30.40 -11.72
N GLU A 319 -22.87 -30.22 -12.42
CA GLU A 319 -23.28 -31.19 -13.44
C GLU A 319 -22.30 -31.26 -14.61
N ARG A 320 -21.76 -30.13 -15.07
CA ARG A 320 -20.74 -30.11 -16.13
C ARG A 320 -19.48 -30.87 -15.69
N VAL A 321 -19.02 -30.69 -14.46
CA VAL A 321 -17.89 -31.44 -13.89
C VAL A 321 -18.19 -32.94 -13.85
N CYS A 322 -19.34 -33.35 -13.31
CA CYS A 322 -19.75 -34.76 -13.30
C CYS A 322 -19.81 -35.37 -14.72
N ARG A 323 -20.28 -34.61 -15.71
CA ARG A 323 -20.27 -35.04 -17.13
C ARG A 323 -18.85 -35.21 -17.65
N LEU A 324 -17.96 -34.27 -17.36
CA LEU A 324 -16.56 -34.32 -17.77
C LEU A 324 -15.82 -35.48 -17.09
N GLU A 325 -16.04 -35.72 -15.81
CA GLU A 325 -15.46 -36.85 -15.07
C GLU A 325 -15.87 -38.19 -15.71
N ARG A 326 -17.17 -38.35 -16.03
CA ARG A 326 -17.65 -39.54 -16.76
C ARG A 326 -16.97 -39.69 -18.13
N LEU A 327 -16.79 -38.60 -18.87
CA LEU A 327 -16.09 -38.63 -20.17
C LEU A 327 -14.61 -39.00 -20.00
N VAL A 328 -13.94 -38.44 -18.99
CA VAL A 328 -12.56 -38.78 -18.64
C VAL A 328 -12.46 -40.25 -18.26
N ASP A 329 -13.40 -40.80 -17.49
CA ASP A 329 -13.43 -42.22 -17.14
C ASP A 329 -13.63 -43.12 -18.38
N VAL A 330 -14.49 -42.71 -19.31
CA VAL A 330 -14.69 -43.42 -20.58
C VAL A 330 -13.41 -43.39 -21.42
N LEU A 331 -12.74 -42.23 -21.49
CA LEU A 331 -11.47 -42.09 -22.20
C LEU A 331 -10.36 -42.91 -21.54
N ARG A 332 -10.25 -42.88 -20.21
CA ARG A 332 -9.31 -43.73 -19.46
C ARG A 332 -9.54 -45.21 -19.74
N ARG A 333 -10.80 -45.65 -19.80
CA ARG A 333 -11.13 -47.04 -20.18
C ARG A 333 -10.77 -47.34 -21.63
N LYS A 334 -11.07 -46.45 -22.58
CA LYS A 334 -10.77 -46.65 -24.01
C LYS A 334 -9.26 -46.59 -24.33
N VAL A 335 -8.51 -45.72 -23.66
CA VAL A 335 -7.06 -45.57 -23.84
C VAL A 335 -6.30 -46.64 -23.05
N GLY A 336 -6.74 -46.97 -21.84
CA GLY A 336 -6.14 -47.99 -20.97
C GLY A 336 -6.45 -49.43 -21.37
N SER A 337 -7.52 -49.69 -22.15
CA SER A 337 -7.94 -51.06 -22.52
C SER A 337 -7.65 -51.45 -23.98
N GLY A 338 -6.68 -50.80 -24.63
CA GLY A 338 -6.00 -51.36 -25.80
C GLY A 338 -6.42 -50.83 -27.17
N ASN A 339 -5.49 -50.14 -27.82
CA ASN A 339 -5.34 -50.19 -29.28
C ASN A 339 -3.88 -50.49 -29.65
N VAL A 340 -3.24 -51.41 -28.92
CA VAL A 340 -2.07 -52.14 -29.43
C VAL A 340 -2.62 -53.19 -30.39
N ARG A 341 -2.99 -52.76 -31.59
CA ARG A 341 -3.17 -53.66 -32.72
C ARG A 341 -1.76 -54.08 -33.10
N ALA A 342 -1.35 -55.25 -32.62
CA ALA A 342 -0.14 -55.93 -33.06
C ALA A 342 -0.22 -56.08 -34.58
N VAL A 343 0.58 -55.28 -35.30
CA VAL A 343 0.91 -55.53 -36.69
C VAL A 343 2.09 -56.50 -36.64
N MET A 344 1.75 -57.79 -36.77
CA MET A 344 2.69 -58.80 -37.25
C MET A 344 2.80 -58.71 -38.77
#